data_AF-A0A7K2D4K2-F1
#
_entry.id   AF-A0A7K2D4K2-F1
#
_cell.length_a   1.000
_cell.length_b   1.000
_cell.length_c   1.000
_cell.angle_alpha   90.00
_cell.angle_beta   90.00
_cell.angle_gamma   90.00
#
_symmetry.space_group_name_H-M   'P 1'
#
loop_
_entity.id
_entity.type
_entity.pdbx_description
1 polymer ?
#
loop_
_entity_poly.entity_id
_entity_poly.type
_entity_poly.pdbx_seq_one_letter_code
_entity_poly.pdbx_strand_id
1 'polypeptide(L)'
;MAESPAFESPVVRSYEFSSGGPLMLTDASATTKWLVRAETGGAAADRMDAPFGSSRAAGGGAFVMGSRPGEWIVVGPADAVAAVVAGLDGLDSSEFVTALDWTHGRALFLV
;
A
#
# COMPACT_ATOMS: atom_id res chain seq x y z
N MET A 1 22.37 -25.44 27.16
CA MET A 1 21.77 -24.61 26.09
C MET A 1 20.57 -23.92 26.68
N ALA A 2 20.47 -22.59 26.59
CA ALA A 2 19.30 -21.88 27.09
C ALA A 2 18.12 -22.10 26.14
N GLU A 3 16.94 -22.31 26.69
CA GLU A 3 15.69 -22.50 25.93
C GLU A 3 15.33 -21.20 25.20
N SER A 4 14.92 -21.30 23.93
CA SER A 4 14.47 -20.14 23.17
C SER A 4 13.07 -19.72 23.63
N PRO A 5 12.78 -18.42 23.75
CA PRO A 5 11.45 -17.96 24.16
C PRO A 5 10.39 -18.39 23.14
N ALA A 6 9.17 -18.60 23.62
CA ALA A 6 8.02 -18.89 22.78
C ALA A 6 7.73 -17.73 21.82
N PHE A 7 7.32 -18.05 20.60
CA PHE A 7 6.91 -17.04 19.62
C PHE A 7 5.58 -16.40 20.04
N GLU A 8 5.58 -15.07 20.18
CA GLU A 8 4.37 -14.28 20.40
C GLU A 8 4.15 -13.33 19.21
N SER A 9 2.99 -13.42 18.56
CA SER A 9 2.59 -12.52 17.48
C SER A 9 1.82 -11.33 18.04
N PRO A 10 2.13 -10.08 17.65
CA PRO A 10 1.27 -8.92 17.95
C PRO A 10 -0.07 -8.97 17.20
N VAL A 11 -0.23 -9.90 16.25
CA VAL A 11 -1.50 -10.16 15.55
C VAL A 11 -2.25 -11.27 16.28
N VAL A 12 -3.17 -10.87 17.15
CA VAL A 12 -4.09 -11.77 17.90
C VAL A 12 -5.39 -12.10 17.14
N ARG A 13 -5.58 -11.53 15.94
CA ARG A 13 -6.74 -11.81 15.09
C ARG A 13 -6.66 -13.23 14.55
N SER A 14 -7.60 -14.08 14.94
CA SER A 14 -7.88 -15.36 14.29
C SER A 14 -9.02 -15.20 13.28
N TYR A 15 -8.96 -15.99 12.21
CA TYR A 15 -10.00 -16.10 11.20
C TYR A 15 -10.53 -17.53 11.23
N GLU A 16 -11.82 -17.73 10.93
CA GLU A 16 -12.38 -19.07 10.85
C GLU A 16 -11.70 -19.86 9.73
N PHE A 17 -11.22 -21.06 10.08
CA PHE A 17 -10.75 -22.02 9.09
C PHE A 17 -11.96 -22.63 8.39
N SER A 18 -12.09 -22.40 7.07
CA SER A 18 -13.03 -23.17 6.25
C SER A 18 -12.37 -24.47 5.81
N SER A 19 -13.14 -25.55 5.71
CA SER A 19 -12.68 -26.83 5.15
C SER A 19 -12.43 -26.68 3.64
N GLY A 20 -11.22 -26.25 3.30
CA GLY A 20 -10.48 -26.36 2.03
C GLY A 20 -11.27 -26.44 0.73
N GLY A 21 -11.45 -25.30 0.06
CA GLY A 21 -11.52 -25.23 -1.41
C GLY A 21 -10.11 -25.08 -2.02
N PRO A 22 -9.93 -25.29 -3.34
CA PRO A 22 -8.65 -25.03 -3.98
C PRO A 22 -8.26 -23.55 -3.84
N LEU A 23 -7.07 -23.29 -3.31
CA LEU A 23 -6.45 -21.96 -3.21
C LEU A 23 -5.49 -21.78 -4.38
N MET A 24 -5.62 -20.67 -5.12
CA MET A 24 -4.71 -20.37 -6.23
C MET A 24 -3.91 -19.11 -5.91
N LEU A 25 -2.61 -19.28 -5.68
CA LEU A 25 -1.69 -18.17 -5.52
C LEU A 25 -1.15 -17.75 -6.89
N THR A 26 -1.39 -16.50 -7.28
CA THR A 26 -0.81 -15.93 -8.51
C THR A 26 0.25 -14.91 -8.12
N ASP A 27 1.47 -15.11 -8.60
CA ASP A 27 2.53 -14.11 -8.47
C ASP A 27 2.20 -12.89 -9.34
N ALA A 28 1.96 -11.76 -8.67
CA ALA A 28 1.71 -10.46 -9.27
C ALA A 28 2.82 -9.46 -8.90
N SER A 29 4.02 -9.94 -8.56
CA SER A 29 5.16 -9.12 -8.13
C SER A 29 5.64 -8.14 -9.19
N ALA A 30 5.32 -8.34 -10.47
CA ALA A 30 5.61 -7.39 -11.54
C ALA A 30 4.64 -6.18 -11.58
N THR A 31 3.53 -6.21 -10.83
CA THR A 31 2.57 -5.09 -10.76
C THR A 31 3.27 -3.84 -10.26
N THR A 32 3.04 -2.69 -10.91
CA THR A 32 3.63 -1.41 -10.52
C THR A 32 3.17 -1.04 -9.11
N LYS A 33 4.13 -0.63 -8.28
CA LYS A 33 3.89 -0.16 -6.92
C LYS A 33 4.72 1.09 -6.71
N TRP A 34 4.12 2.13 -6.17
CA TRP A 34 4.82 3.35 -5.77
C TRP A 34 4.52 3.63 -4.30
N LEU A 35 5.55 4.01 -3.55
CA LEU A 35 5.42 4.50 -2.18
C LEU A 35 5.35 6.03 -2.22
N VAL A 36 4.36 6.61 -1.56
CA VAL A 36 4.20 8.06 -1.41
C VAL A 36 4.27 8.40 0.08
N ARG A 37 5.04 9.44 0.42
CA ARG A 37 5.13 10.00 1.77
C ARG A 37 4.91 11.49 1.74
N ALA A 38 4.13 11.99 2.68
CA ALA A 38 3.84 13.41 2.86
C ALA A 38 3.42 13.67 4.33
N GLU A 39 2.94 14.88 4.63
CA GLU A 39 2.43 15.18 5.96
C GLU A 39 1.09 14.47 6.23
N THR A 40 0.75 14.27 7.50
CA THR A 40 -0.44 13.49 7.88
C THR A 40 -1.77 14.21 7.64
N GLY A 41 -1.76 15.52 7.34
CA GLY A 41 -2.94 16.37 7.29
C GLY A 41 -2.80 17.57 6.35
N GLY A 42 -2.19 17.34 5.18
CA GLY A 42 -1.97 18.36 4.14
C GLY A 42 -2.70 18.06 2.84
N ALA A 43 -2.42 18.86 1.82
CA ALA A 43 -3.03 18.76 0.50
C ALA A 43 -2.76 17.39 -0.15
N ALA A 44 -1.57 16.81 0.08
CA ALA A 44 -1.27 15.46 -0.39
C ALA A 44 -2.14 14.40 0.32
N ALA A 45 -2.35 14.52 1.63
CA ALA A 45 -3.20 13.59 2.37
C ALA A 45 -4.66 13.64 1.87
N ASP A 46 -5.19 14.85 1.66
CA ASP A 46 -6.53 15.07 1.08
C ASP A 46 -6.62 14.50 -0.34
N ARG A 47 -5.58 14.68 -1.14
CA ARG A 47 -5.53 14.15 -2.52
C ARG A 47 -5.41 12.63 -2.57
N MET A 48 -4.71 12.03 -1.61
CA MET A 48 -4.55 10.59 -1.49
C MET A 48 -5.83 9.92 -0.98
N ASP A 49 -6.61 10.58 -0.12
CA ASP A 49 -7.97 10.18 0.30
C ASP A 49 -8.06 8.70 0.74
N ALA A 50 -7.02 8.24 1.44
CA ALA A 50 -6.95 6.89 2.00
C ALA A 50 -6.28 6.98 3.38
N PRO A 51 -7.03 7.22 4.46
CA PRO A 51 -6.48 7.25 5.82
C PRO A 51 -5.72 5.96 6.17
N PHE A 52 -4.87 6.04 7.20
CA PHE A 52 -4.14 4.87 7.71
C PHE A 52 -5.09 3.70 8.02
N GLY A 53 -4.75 2.52 7.51
CA GLY A 53 -5.55 1.30 7.68
C GLY A 53 -6.73 1.19 6.72
N SER A 54 -6.83 2.09 5.74
CA SER A 54 -7.86 2.05 4.70
C SER A 54 -7.26 2.00 3.30
N SER A 55 -8.11 1.70 2.32
CA SER A 55 -7.75 1.74 0.92
C SER A 55 -8.92 2.26 0.09
N ARG A 56 -8.63 2.78 -1.09
CA ARG A 56 -9.64 3.13 -2.08
C ARG A 56 -9.18 2.77 -3.48
N ALA A 57 -10.17 2.55 -4.35
CA ALA A 57 -9.93 2.54 -5.78
C ALA A 57 -9.61 3.96 -6.27
N ALA A 58 -8.79 4.05 -7.31
CA ALA A 58 -8.50 5.24 -8.07
C ALA A 58 -8.81 4.99 -9.55
N GLY A 59 -8.75 6.05 -10.37
CA GLY A 59 -8.97 5.94 -11.81
C GLY A 59 -7.99 4.97 -12.48
N GLY A 60 -8.40 4.38 -13.61
CA GLY A 60 -7.52 3.51 -14.42
C GLY A 60 -7.16 2.16 -13.79
N GLY A 61 -7.81 1.77 -12.69
CA GLY A 61 -7.54 0.49 -12.01
C GLY A 61 -6.42 0.54 -10.98
N ALA A 62 -5.93 1.74 -10.63
CA ALA A 62 -5.04 1.91 -9.49
C ALA A 62 -5.79 1.77 -8.16
N PHE A 63 -5.07 1.37 -7.12
CA PHE A 63 -5.52 1.34 -5.73
C PHE A 63 -4.54 2.13 -4.87
N VAL A 64 -5.09 2.93 -3.95
CA VAL A 64 -4.32 3.69 -2.96
C VAL A 64 -4.57 3.08 -1.59
N MET A 65 -3.51 2.74 -0.85
CA MET A 65 -3.58 2.11 0.46
C MET A 65 -2.82 2.96 1.48
N GLY A 66 -3.48 3.44 2.54
CA GLY A 66 -2.84 4.15 3.64
C GLY A 66 -2.08 3.19 4.55
N SER A 67 -0.77 3.06 4.33
CA SER A 67 0.06 2.08 5.04
C SER A 67 0.53 2.55 6.41
N ARG A 68 0.72 3.86 6.60
CA ARG A 68 1.05 4.53 7.87
C ARG A 68 0.46 5.95 7.85
N PRO A 69 0.36 6.66 8.99
CA PRO A 69 0.09 8.09 8.95
C PRO A 69 1.11 8.80 8.04
N GLY A 70 0.63 9.53 7.02
CA GLY A 70 1.46 10.24 6.05
C GLY A 70 2.16 9.33 5.02
N GLU A 71 1.77 8.06 4.91
CA GLU A 71 2.35 7.11 3.95
C GLU A 71 1.27 6.33 3.21
N TRP A 72 1.45 6.23 1.89
CA TRP A 72 0.56 5.51 1.00
C TRP A 72 1.33 4.60 0.06
N ILE A 73 0.73 3.48 -0.28
CA ILE A 73 1.18 2.59 -1.34
C ILE A 73 0.15 2.67 -2.47
N VAL A 74 0.60 3.05 -3.66
CA VAL A 74 -0.22 3.07 -4.88
C VAL A 74 0.15 1.86 -5.73
N VAL A 75 -0.83 1.06 -6.14
CA VAL A 75 -0.60 -0.16 -6.94
C VAL A 75 -1.57 -0.24 -8.11
N GLY A 76 -1.16 -0.84 -9.23
CA GLY A 76 -2.03 -1.04 -10.38
C GLY A 76 -1.28 -0.99 -11.71
N PRO A 77 -1.99 -0.75 -12.82
CA PRO A 77 -1.37 -0.46 -14.11
C PRO A 77 -0.41 0.74 -14.03
N ALA A 78 0.71 0.68 -14.73
CA ALA A 78 1.79 1.66 -14.60
C ALA A 78 1.34 3.10 -14.92
N ASP A 79 0.52 3.26 -15.95
CA ASP A 79 -0.09 4.53 -16.35
C ASP A 79 -1.06 5.07 -15.30
N ALA A 80 -1.87 4.20 -14.71
CA ALA A 80 -2.80 4.56 -13.64
C ALA A 80 -2.07 4.97 -12.35
N VAL A 81 -1.01 4.25 -11.97
CA VAL A 81 -0.16 4.60 -10.83
C VAL A 81 0.53 5.96 -11.07
N ALA A 82 1.12 6.14 -12.25
CA ALA A 82 1.77 7.40 -12.62
C ALA A 82 0.77 8.57 -12.61
N ALA A 83 -0.47 8.38 -13.08
CA ALA A 83 -1.50 9.41 -13.05
C ALA A 83 -1.93 9.81 -11.63
N VAL A 84 -1.97 8.85 -10.69
CA VAL A 84 -2.22 9.17 -9.27
C VAL A 84 -1.09 10.03 -8.71
N VAL A 85 0.17 9.65 -8.96
CA VAL A 85 1.35 10.34 -8.43
C VAL A 85 1.56 11.71 -9.07
N ALA A 86 1.39 11.84 -10.39
CA ALA A 86 1.44 13.13 -11.09
C ALA A 86 0.35 14.10 -10.59
N GLY A 87 -0.76 13.58 -10.06
CA GLY A 87 -1.78 14.40 -9.40
C GLY A 87 -1.35 15.03 -8.08
N LEU A 88 -0.14 14.72 -7.59
CA LEU A 88 0.48 15.36 -6.43
C LEU A 88 1.38 16.54 -6.81
N ASP A 89 1.77 16.64 -8.08
CA ASP A 89 2.62 17.73 -8.56
C ASP A 89 1.87 19.06 -8.46
N GLY A 90 2.54 20.07 -7.89
CA GLY A 90 1.97 21.41 -7.74
C GLY A 90 0.89 21.54 -6.66
N LEU A 91 0.65 20.49 -5.86
CA LEU A 91 0.03 20.67 -4.55
C LEU A 91 0.91 21.59 -3.70
N ASP A 92 0.28 22.25 -2.72
CA ASP A 92 0.86 23.28 -1.84
C ASP A 92 2.39 23.20 -1.72
N SER A 93 3.07 24.23 -2.22
CA SER A 93 4.54 24.28 -2.28
C SER A 93 5.24 24.23 -0.92
N SER A 94 4.50 24.35 0.19
CA SER A 94 5.02 24.22 1.55
C SER A 94 5.10 22.76 2.04
N GLU A 95 4.41 21.82 1.39
CA GLU A 95 4.42 20.41 1.76
C GLU A 95 5.50 19.63 1.00
N PHE A 96 6.29 18.81 1.71
CA PHE A 96 7.29 17.93 1.11
C PHE A 96 6.69 16.56 0.80
N VAL A 97 6.49 16.29 -0.49
CA VAL A 97 6.04 14.99 -0.99
C VAL A 97 7.23 14.20 -1.54
N THR A 98 7.38 12.94 -1.11
CA THR A 98 8.32 11.98 -1.70
C THR A 98 7.54 10.85 -2.35
N ALA A 99 7.81 10.60 -3.63
CA ALA A 99 7.28 9.44 -4.35
C ALA A 99 8.44 8.57 -4.86
N LEU A 100 8.37 7.26 -4.63
CA LEU A 100 9.38 6.29 -5.01
C LEU A 100 8.72 5.11 -5.73
N ASP A 101 9.21 4.77 -6.93
CA ASP A 101 8.92 3.47 -7.52
C ASP A 101 9.64 2.38 -6.70
N TRP A 102 8.85 1.52 -6.06
CA TRP A 102 9.37 0.38 -5.29
C TRP A 102 8.82 -0.95 -5.83
N THR A 103 8.44 -0.99 -7.11
CA THR A 103 7.86 -2.16 -7.79
C THR A 103 8.64 -3.43 -7.51
N HIS A 104 9.97 -3.35 -7.57
CA HIS A 104 10.89 -4.47 -7.33
C HIS A 104 11.29 -4.67 -5.86
N GLY A 105 10.85 -3.78 -4.96
CA GLY A 105 11.14 -3.87 -3.52
C GLY A 105 10.17 -4.76 -2.74
N ARG A 106 9.06 -5.21 -3.35
CA ARG A 106 8.02 -6.01 -2.69
C ARG A 106 7.48 -7.09 -3.61
N ALA A 107 7.27 -8.28 -3.07
CA ALA A 107 6.44 -9.29 -3.70
C ALA A 107 4.95 -8.96 -3.55
N LEU A 108 4.13 -9.40 -4.50
CA LEU A 108 2.68 -9.30 -4.43
C LEU A 108 2.08 -10.61 -4.91
N PHE A 109 1.16 -11.17 -4.13
CA PHE A 109 0.45 -12.39 -4.48
C PHE A 109 -1.05 -12.12 -4.45
N LEU A 110 -1.74 -12.59 -5.48
CA LEU A 110 -3.20 -12.69 -5.48
C LEU A 110 -3.55 -14.06 -4.92
N VAL A 111 -4.56 -14.07 -4.04
CA VAL A 111 -4.98 -15.24 -3.25
C VAL A 111 -6.43 -15.57 -3.58
#